data_AF-A0A4Q0HYL4-F1
#
_entry.id   AF-A0A4Q0HYL4-F1
#
_cell.length_a   1.000
_cell.length_b   1.000
_cell.length_c   1.000
_cell.angle_alpha   90.00
_cell.angle_beta   90.00
_cell.angle_gamma   90.00
#
_symmetry.space_group_name_H-M   'P 1'
#
loop_
_entity.id
_entity.type
_entity.pdbx_description
1 polymer ?
#
loop_
_entity_poly.entity_id
_entity_poly.type
_entity_poly.pdbx_seq_one_letter_code
_entity_poly.pdbx_strand_id
1 'polypeptide(L)'
;MSAPKKWIQAKIQSLDPSKDYIEIWRLSNSYGLNDFMQNFIYALTFPNFVVTDWGSRAVWREDGGKVVSRSTSRVEQTGSANALWWFYGPEDSRTIKSVEGINNLHAHWAKQYPGAFSYNDDYVYVCAFTAITMHRLKLKMGAPGLSENEKIAAHLFWRDMCKLFRAENDQPITGYPDSFDALVEFCEAFENAPKPKLERGNLIITAIHEQFVFRFFPKELHWFGHQLLRAMSLTTTLDTMQVDRPDPAAAQLLPQLAGYMMGMMEMNADDPTEAYIEERMNMSSEDKAEVRKGIQALDKQFPEHYVETYKNDPKFVGCPFHAALGDGVTPQNAADKQSIKSIEAQVAALGGDE
;
A
#
# COMPACT_ATOMS: atom_id res chain seq x y z
N MET A 1 1.45 2.44 -38.94
CA MET A 1 2.06 2.49 -37.59
C MET A 1 2.58 1.09 -37.30
N SER A 2 3.80 0.94 -36.76
CA SER A 2 4.31 -0.37 -36.33
C SER A 2 3.50 -0.88 -35.14
N ALA A 3 3.33 -2.20 -35.03
CA ALA A 3 2.73 -2.79 -33.84
C ALA A 3 3.57 -2.45 -32.59
N PRO A 4 2.93 -2.24 -31.43
CA PRO A 4 3.66 -1.92 -30.20
C PRO A 4 4.59 -3.07 -29.79
N LYS A 5 5.74 -2.72 -29.21
CA LYS A 5 6.76 -3.66 -28.74
C LYS A 5 6.32 -4.28 -27.42
N LYS A 6 5.89 -5.53 -27.48
CA LYS A 6 5.42 -6.32 -26.34
C LYS A 6 6.45 -7.35 -25.91
N TRP A 7 7.44 -6.91 -25.13
CA TRP A 7 8.59 -7.72 -24.76
C TRP A 7 8.48 -8.32 -23.35
N ILE A 8 7.78 -7.66 -22.42
CA ILE A 8 7.71 -8.07 -21.01
C ILE A 8 7.01 -9.42 -20.89
N GLN A 9 5.81 -9.54 -21.46
CA GLN A 9 5.04 -10.78 -21.40
C GLN A 9 5.76 -11.94 -22.12
N ALA A 10 6.38 -11.66 -23.26
CA ALA A 10 7.16 -12.65 -23.99
C ALA A 10 8.36 -13.14 -23.16
N LYS A 11 9.02 -12.24 -22.44
CA LYS A 11 10.11 -12.59 -21.53
C LYS A 11 9.60 -13.43 -20.36
N ILE A 12 8.52 -13.05 -19.68
CA ILE A 12 7.90 -13.82 -18.59
C ILE A 12 7.57 -15.26 -19.02
N GLN A 13 7.02 -15.43 -20.22
CA GLN A 13 6.67 -16.76 -20.76
C GLN A 13 7.90 -17.63 -21.06
N SER A 14 9.07 -17.03 -21.29
CA SER A 14 10.32 -17.76 -21.58
C SER A 14 11.08 -18.22 -20.34
N LEU A 15 10.71 -17.73 -19.16
CA LEU A 15 11.41 -17.96 -17.89
C LEU A 15 10.88 -19.22 -17.16
N ASP A 16 11.74 -19.86 -16.37
CA ASP A 16 11.36 -20.98 -15.49
C ASP A 16 10.88 -20.41 -14.15
N PRO A 17 9.57 -20.44 -13.83
CA PRO A 17 9.06 -19.77 -12.64
C PRO A 17 9.55 -20.37 -11.32
N SER A 18 10.13 -21.57 -11.31
CA SER A 18 10.73 -22.15 -10.11
C SER A 18 12.14 -21.62 -9.79
N LYS A 19 12.81 -21.01 -10.79
CA LYS A 19 14.19 -20.50 -10.68
C LYS A 19 14.28 -19.00 -10.88
N ASP A 20 13.52 -18.49 -11.84
CA ASP A 20 13.55 -17.10 -12.30
C ASP A 20 12.42 -16.26 -11.66
N TYR A 21 11.86 -16.72 -10.54
CA TYR A 21 10.70 -16.08 -9.89
C TYR A 21 10.92 -14.60 -9.56
N ILE A 22 12.15 -14.21 -9.18
CA ILE A 22 12.51 -12.81 -8.92
C ILE A 22 12.39 -11.97 -10.19
N GLU A 23 12.89 -12.48 -11.31
CA GLU A 23 12.84 -11.76 -12.58
C GLU A 23 11.40 -11.66 -13.11
N ILE A 24 10.62 -12.73 -13.00
CA ILE A 24 9.19 -12.69 -13.35
C ILE A 24 8.46 -11.66 -12.50
N TRP A 25 8.67 -11.67 -11.18
CA TRP A 25 8.01 -10.71 -10.28
C TRP A 25 8.42 -9.27 -10.59
N ARG A 26 9.71 -9.01 -10.83
CA ARG A 26 10.25 -7.71 -11.25
C ARG A 26 9.57 -7.24 -12.54
N LEU A 27 9.52 -8.08 -13.56
CA LEU A 27 8.90 -7.77 -14.85
C LEU A 27 7.40 -7.46 -14.69
N SER A 28 6.68 -8.22 -13.86
CA SER A 28 5.24 -8.03 -13.64
C SER A 28 4.89 -6.82 -12.77
N ASN A 29 5.76 -6.38 -11.86
CA ASN A 29 5.41 -5.40 -10.82
C ASN A 29 6.31 -4.16 -10.75
N SER A 30 7.44 -4.10 -11.44
CA SER A 30 8.33 -2.94 -11.40
C SER A 30 8.23 -2.06 -12.66
N TYR A 31 7.65 -2.59 -13.73
CA TYR A 31 7.50 -1.90 -15.01
C TYR A 31 6.08 -1.33 -15.16
N GLY A 32 5.98 -0.12 -15.72
CA GLY A 32 4.69 0.53 -16.01
C GLY A 32 4.02 1.17 -14.79
N LEU A 33 4.68 1.16 -13.63
CA LEU A 33 4.24 1.92 -12.47
C LEU A 33 4.50 3.42 -12.64
N ASN A 34 3.67 4.21 -12.00
CA ASN A 34 3.84 5.66 -11.84
C ASN A 34 3.25 6.08 -10.49
N ASP A 35 3.40 7.36 -10.13
CA ASP A 35 2.93 7.91 -8.86
C ASP A 35 1.41 7.72 -8.64
N PHE A 36 0.60 7.85 -9.69
CA PHE A 36 -0.83 7.62 -9.60
C PHE A 36 -1.14 6.16 -9.26
N MET A 37 -0.56 5.22 -10.01
CA MET A 37 -0.78 3.79 -9.81
C MET A 37 -0.25 3.31 -8.46
N GLN A 38 0.92 3.77 -8.04
CA GLN A 38 1.49 3.46 -6.72
C GLN A 38 0.58 3.95 -5.59
N ASN A 39 0.10 5.20 -5.66
CA ASN A 39 -0.79 5.77 -4.65
C ASN A 39 -2.17 5.11 -4.68
N PHE A 40 -2.67 4.74 -5.86
CA PHE A 40 -3.93 4.01 -6.03
C PHE A 40 -3.86 2.62 -5.39
N ILE A 41 -2.82 1.84 -5.70
CA ILE A 41 -2.60 0.51 -5.10
C ILE A 41 -2.44 0.65 -3.58
N TYR A 42 -1.68 1.64 -3.10
CA TYR A 42 -1.58 1.91 -1.66
C TYR A 42 -2.95 2.17 -1.03
N ALA A 43 -3.78 3.01 -1.67
CA ALA A 43 -5.10 3.34 -1.17
C ALA A 43 -6.05 2.13 -1.10
N LEU A 44 -5.89 1.17 -2.01
CA LEU A 44 -6.67 -0.07 -2.02
C LEU A 44 -6.15 -1.15 -1.07
N THR A 45 -4.84 -1.18 -0.82
CA THR A 45 -4.18 -2.29 -0.10
C THR A 45 -3.97 -2.00 1.38
N PHE A 46 -3.43 -0.81 1.71
CA PHE A 46 -3.06 -0.48 3.08
C PHE A 46 -4.21 -0.60 4.09
N PRO A 47 -5.45 -0.17 3.78
CA PRO A 47 -6.56 -0.30 4.72
C PRO A 47 -6.84 -1.74 5.15
N ASN A 48 -6.56 -2.73 4.30
CA ASN A 48 -6.77 -4.16 4.63
C ASN A 48 -5.80 -4.61 5.74
N PHE A 49 -4.64 -3.97 5.88
CA PHE A 49 -3.60 -4.37 6.85
C PHE A 49 -3.82 -3.82 8.26
N VAL A 50 -4.85 -2.98 8.45
CA VAL A 50 -5.11 -2.26 9.71
C VAL A 50 -6.54 -2.45 10.20
N VAL A 51 -7.24 -3.47 9.69
CA VAL A 51 -8.63 -3.83 10.03
C VAL A 51 -8.82 -4.38 11.45
N THR A 52 -7.74 -4.52 12.22
CA THR A 52 -7.71 -5.03 13.60
C THR A 52 -7.57 -3.88 14.61
N ASP A 53 -8.03 -4.07 15.86
CA ASP A 53 -7.95 -3.00 16.88
C ASP A 53 -6.48 -2.62 17.14
N TRP A 54 -5.61 -3.62 17.26
CA TRP A 54 -4.18 -3.39 17.50
C TRP A 54 -3.49 -2.72 16.31
N GLY A 55 -3.81 -3.12 15.07
CA GLY A 55 -3.26 -2.51 13.86
C GLY A 55 -3.71 -1.05 13.71
N SER A 56 -5.02 -0.79 13.85
CA SER A 56 -5.57 0.56 13.77
C SER A 56 -5.03 1.47 14.88
N ARG A 57 -4.85 0.96 16.10
CA ARG A 57 -4.26 1.72 17.22
C ARG A 57 -2.83 2.16 16.93
N ALA A 58 -1.98 1.27 16.41
CA ALA A 58 -0.57 1.60 16.14
C ALA A 58 -0.41 2.62 15.00
N VAL A 59 -1.34 2.61 14.03
CA VAL A 59 -1.30 3.51 12.87
C VAL A 59 -1.97 4.85 13.14
N TRP A 60 -3.18 4.85 13.70
CA TRP A 60 -3.91 6.07 14.06
C TRP A 60 -3.26 6.77 15.26
N ARG A 61 -2.80 5.99 16.24
CA ARG A 61 -2.29 6.48 17.52
C ARG A 61 -3.39 7.26 18.23
N GLU A 62 -3.08 8.48 18.67
CA GLU A 62 -4.05 9.41 19.25
C GLU A 62 -4.34 10.59 18.29
N ASP A 63 -3.44 10.92 17.33
CA ASP A 63 -3.52 12.09 16.43
C ASP A 63 -4.00 11.83 15.01
N GLY A 64 -4.11 10.57 14.62
CA GLY A 64 -4.09 10.19 13.20
C GLY A 64 -2.68 9.95 12.65
N GLY A 65 -1.62 10.15 13.44
CA GLY A 65 -0.25 9.82 13.08
C GLY A 65 0.14 10.29 11.68
N LYS A 66 0.90 9.44 10.96
CA LYS A 66 1.37 9.78 9.60
C LYS A 66 0.27 9.78 8.55
N VAL A 67 -0.85 9.08 8.74
CA VAL A 67 -1.92 9.00 7.72
C VAL A 67 -2.64 10.33 7.54
N VAL A 68 -2.59 11.20 8.56
CA VAL A 68 -3.04 12.59 8.47
C VAL A 68 -1.85 13.55 8.35
N SER A 69 -0.89 13.51 9.27
CA SER A 69 0.11 14.59 9.43
C SER A 69 1.20 14.62 8.34
N ARG A 70 1.42 13.50 7.65
CA ARG A 70 2.48 13.29 6.64
C ARG A 70 1.97 12.30 5.58
N SER A 71 0.74 12.51 5.13
CA SER A 71 -0.04 11.52 4.39
C SER A 71 0.63 11.11 3.07
N THR A 72 1.09 12.08 2.28
CA THR A 72 1.79 11.85 1.01
C THR A 72 3.19 11.27 1.24
N SER A 73 3.95 11.79 2.20
CA SER A 73 5.26 11.21 2.56
C SER A 73 5.14 9.75 3.01
N ARG A 74 4.06 9.39 3.72
CA ARG A 74 3.80 8.02 4.15
C ARG A 74 3.59 7.09 2.96
N VAL A 75 2.77 7.51 1.99
CA VAL A 75 2.56 6.70 0.80
C VAL A 75 3.86 6.54 0.02
N GLU A 76 4.61 7.63 -0.15
CA GLU A 76 5.90 7.59 -0.85
C GLU A 76 6.91 6.65 -0.17
N GLN A 77 7.03 6.72 1.16
CA GLN A 77 7.91 5.84 1.93
C GLN A 77 7.55 4.37 1.72
N THR A 78 6.26 4.05 1.74
CA THR A 78 5.78 2.66 1.57
C THR A 78 5.95 2.20 0.12
N GLY A 79 5.54 3.02 -0.84
CA GLY A 79 5.63 2.71 -2.27
C GLY A 79 7.07 2.54 -2.74
N SER A 80 8.00 3.37 -2.25
CA SER A 80 9.42 3.28 -2.59
C SER A 80 10.08 2.04 -2.00
N ALA A 81 9.75 1.66 -0.75
CA ALA A 81 10.25 0.43 -0.16
C ALA A 81 9.75 -0.80 -0.95
N ASN A 82 8.46 -0.84 -1.27
CA ASN A 82 7.87 -1.89 -2.10
C ASN A 82 8.52 -1.99 -3.48
N ALA A 83 8.68 -0.86 -4.18
CA ALA A 83 9.34 -0.83 -5.48
C ALA A 83 10.79 -1.35 -5.41
N LEU A 84 11.51 -1.05 -4.33
CA LEU A 84 12.87 -1.56 -4.10
C LEU A 84 12.87 -3.07 -3.92
N TRP A 85 11.93 -3.59 -3.12
CA TRP A 85 11.83 -5.03 -2.90
C TRP A 85 11.46 -5.74 -4.20
N TRP A 86 10.43 -5.27 -4.92
CA TRP A 86 9.97 -5.88 -6.18
C TRP A 86 11.07 -5.91 -7.24
N PHE A 87 11.92 -4.89 -7.25
CA PHE A 87 13.02 -4.82 -8.20
C PHE A 87 14.19 -5.73 -7.79
N TYR A 88 14.70 -5.67 -6.56
CA TYR A 88 15.90 -6.43 -6.20
C TYR A 88 15.64 -7.86 -5.72
N GLY A 89 14.47 -8.13 -5.14
CA GLY A 89 14.10 -9.42 -4.59
C GLY A 89 14.64 -9.69 -3.18
N PRO A 90 14.19 -10.79 -2.55
CA PRO A 90 14.40 -11.08 -1.14
C PRO A 90 15.85 -11.39 -0.75
N GLU A 91 16.67 -11.84 -1.70
CA GLU A 91 18.06 -12.24 -1.45
C GLU A 91 19.05 -11.07 -1.57
N ASP A 92 18.61 -9.92 -2.07
CA ASP A 92 19.48 -8.76 -2.28
C ASP A 92 19.71 -7.98 -0.97
N SER A 93 20.97 -7.63 -0.72
CA SER A 93 21.39 -6.86 0.45
C SER A 93 20.60 -5.55 0.66
N ARG A 94 20.16 -4.89 -0.41
CA ARG A 94 19.37 -3.65 -0.35
C ARG A 94 17.97 -3.92 0.18
N THR A 95 17.33 -4.99 -0.29
CA THR A 95 16.03 -5.45 0.22
C THR A 95 16.13 -5.85 1.68
N ILE A 96 17.12 -6.67 2.03
CA ILE A 96 17.36 -7.12 3.41
C ILE A 96 17.54 -5.91 4.34
N LYS A 97 18.36 -4.92 3.95
CA LYS A 97 18.55 -3.68 4.72
C LYS A 97 17.26 -2.87 4.88
N SER A 98 16.47 -2.77 3.81
CA SER A 98 15.20 -2.03 3.83
C SER A 98 14.17 -2.71 4.75
N VAL A 99 14.05 -4.05 4.68
CA VAL A 99 13.18 -4.82 5.59
C VAL A 99 13.67 -4.74 7.04
N GLU A 100 14.98 -4.73 7.27
CA GLU A 100 15.53 -4.53 8.61
C GLU A 100 15.12 -3.17 9.20
N GLY A 101 15.09 -2.12 8.38
CA GLY A 101 14.53 -0.82 8.77
C GLY A 101 13.07 -0.90 9.20
N ILE A 102 12.25 -1.69 8.51
CA ILE A 102 10.84 -1.93 8.88
C ILE A 102 10.74 -2.72 10.19
N ASN A 103 11.54 -3.77 10.36
CA ASN A 103 11.57 -4.55 11.61
C ASN A 103 11.96 -3.66 12.80
N ASN A 104 12.95 -2.78 12.62
CA ASN A 104 13.33 -1.78 13.64
C ASN A 104 12.21 -0.78 13.93
N LEU A 105 11.46 -0.37 12.91
CA LEU A 105 10.30 0.50 13.08
C LEU A 105 9.18 -0.20 13.87
N HIS A 106 8.88 -1.46 13.55
CA HIS A 106 7.92 -2.27 14.31
C HIS A 106 8.37 -2.47 15.76
N ALA A 107 9.63 -2.81 16.00
CA ALA A 107 10.20 -2.95 17.33
C ALA A 107 10.16 -1.63 18.14
N HIS A 108 10.36 -0.47 17.48
CA HIS A 108 10.19 0.83 18.11
C HIS A 108 8.74 1.04 18.57
N TRP A 109 7.77 0.82 17.69
CA TRP A 109 6.36 1.03 18.01
C TRP A 109 5.80 0.00 18.99
N ALA A 110 6.31 -1.23 18.99
CA ALA A 110 5.95 -2.25 19.97
C ALA A 110 6.25 -1.81 21.42
N LYS A 111 7.27 -0.97 21.65
CA LYS A 111 7.54 -0.41 22.99
C LYS A 111 6.43 0.54 23.46
N GLN A 112 5.80 1.26 22.54
CA GLN A 112 4.72 2.21 22.84
C GLN A 112 3.33 1.54 22.82
N TYR A 113 3.19 0.48 22.03
CA TYR A 113 1.96 -0.30 21.88
C TYR A 113 2.25 -1.80 22.08
N PRO A 114 2.55 -2.23 23.33
CA PRO A 114 2.89 -3.64 23.59
C PRO A 114 1.79 -4.60 23.12
N GLY A 115 2.21 -5.70 22.51
CA GLY A 115 1.33 -6.72 21.94
C GLY A 115 0.79 -6.38 20.54
N ALA A 116 0.88 -5.12 20.09
CA ALA A 116 0.26 -4.74 18.81
C ALA A 116 0.97 -5.31 17.57
N PHE A 117 2.20 -5.83 17.74
CA PHE A 117 3.03 -6.39 16.68
C PHE A 117 3.28 -7.90 16.88
N SER A 118 2.54 -8.54 17.80
CA SER A 118 2.74 -9.93 18.18
C SER A 118 1.93 -10.95 17.34
N TYR A 119 1.06 -10.49 16.44
CA TYR A 119 0.11 -11.33 15.70
C TYR A 119 0.72 -11.86 14.39
N ASN A 120 1.19 -13.11 14.37
CA ASN A 120 1.81 -13.75 13.20
C ASN A 120 0.97 -13.61 11.92
N ASP A 121 -0.33 -13.85 12.03
CA ASP A 121 -1.22 -13.91 10.86
C ASP A 121 -1.36 -12.56 10.16
N ASP A 122 -1.15 -11.43 10.85
CA ASP A 122 -1.14 -10.11 10.21
C ASP A 122 0.03 -9.98 9.23
N TYR A 123 1.20 -10.50 9.59
CA TYR A 123 2.39 -10.49 8.72
C TYR A 123 2.23 -11.44 7.53
N VAL A 124 1.70 -12.65 7.80
CA VAL A 124 1.38 -13.61 6.74
C VAL A 124 0.34 -13.01 5.79
N TYR A 125 -0.68 -12.34 6.31
CA TYR A 125 -1.72 -11.68 5.53
C TYR A 125 -1.17 -10.57 4.65
N VAL A 126 -0.30 -9.69 5.16
CA VAL A 126 0.32 -8.64 4.33
C VAL A 126 1.10 -9.25 3.16
N CYS A 127 1.88 -10.32 3.40
CA CYS A 127 2.66 -10.98 2.35
C CYS A 127 1.77 -11.73 1.35
N ALA A 128 0.78 -12.48 1.84
CA ALA A 128 -0.16 -13.24 1.02
C ALA A 128 -1.05 -12.32 0.18
N PHE A 129 -1.58 -11.26 0.79
CA PHE A 129 -2.41 -10.27 0.12
C PHE A 129 -1.62 -9.58 -1.00
N THR A 130 -0.39 -9.14 -0.72
CA THR A 130 0.44 -8.48 -1.75
C THR A 130 0.72 -9.41 -2.93
N ALA A 131 1.01 -10.70 -2.67
CA ALA A 131 1.25 -11.69 -3.73
C ALA A 131 0.06 -11.85 -4.68
N ILE A 132 -1.17 -11.78 -4.17
CA ILE A 132 -2.40 -12.02 -4.96
C ILE A 132 -3.09 -10.73 -5.42
N THR A 133 -2.63 -9.55 -5.00
CA THR A 133 -3.31 -8.26 -5.23
C THR A 133 -3.56 -8.01 -6.72
N MET A 134 -2.52 -8.13 -7.55
CA MET A 134 -2.67 -7.86 -8.99
C MET A 134 -3.55 -8.89 -9.69
N HIS A 135 -3.56 -10.14 -9.24
CA HIS A 135 -4.50 -11.16 -9.74
C HIS A 135 -5.94 -10.75 -9.45
N ARG A 136 -6.26 -10.41 -8.20
CA ARG A 136 -7.61 -10.00 -7.78
C ARG A 136 -8.05 -8.71 -8.47
N LEU A 137 -7.17 -7.72 -8.61
CA LEU A 137 -7.48 -6.47 -9.30
C LEU A 137 -7.81 -6.71 -10.77
N LYS A 138 -6.99 -7.49 -11.49
CA LYS A 138 -7.26 -7.83 -12.90
C LYS A 138 -8.62 -8.52 -13.06
N LEU A 139 -8.91 -9.53 -12.23
CA LEU A 139 -10.21 -10.20 -12.24
C LEU A 139 -11.37 -9.24 -11.97
N LYS A 140 -11.23 -8.35 -10.98
CA LYS A 140 -12.25 -7.35 -10.64
C LYS A 140 -12.52 -6.38 -11.79
N MET A 141 -11.51 -6.08 -12.58
CA MET A 141 -11.59 -5.23 -13.77
C MET A 141 -12.10 -5.98 -15.02
N GLY A 142 -12.42 -7.27 -14.91
CA GLY A 142 -12.85 -8.11 -16.03
C GLY A 142 -11.71 -8.57 -16.96
N ALA A 143 -10.46 -8.35 -16.56
CA ALA A 143 -9.29 -8.86 -17.25
C ALA A 143 -8.94 -10.27 -16.77
N PRO A 144 -8.22 -11.07 -17.58
CA PRO A 144 -7.60 -12.29 -17.10
C PRO A 144 -6.69 -11.98 -15.90
N GLY A 145 -6.75 -12.81 -14.86
CA GLY A 145 -5.80 -12.74 -13.75
C GLY A 145 -4.36 -13.03 -14.19
N LEU A 146 -3.45 -13.10 -13.23
CA LEU A 146 -2.07 -13.52 -13.46
C LEU A 146 -1.99 -14.89 -14.18
N SER A 147 -1.01 -15.01 -15.08
CA SER A 147 -0.64 -16.29 -15.72
C SER A 147 -0.03 -17.27 -14.72
N GLU A 148 0.08 -18.55 -15.08
CA GLU A 148 0.64 -19.58 -14.18
C GLU A 148 2.10 -19.29 -13.76
N ASN A 149 2.93 -18.81 -14.70
CA ASN A 149 4.30 -18.38 -14.38
C ASN A 149 4.32 -17.26 -13.34
N GLU A 150 3.43 -16.27 -13.49
CA GLU A 150 3.32 -15.15 -12.56
C GLU A 150 2.77 -15.57 -11.20
N LYS A 151 1.79 -16.49 -11.14
CA LYS A 151 1.25 -17.02 -9.88
C LYS A 151 2.32 -17.76 -9.08
N ILE A 152 3.08 -18.65 -9.73
CA ILE A 152 4.19 -19.37 -9.08
C ILE A 152 5.25 -18.36 -8.61
N ALA A 153 5.61 -17.40 -9.47
CA ALA A 153 6.60 -16.40 -9.12
C ALA A 153 6.17 -15.52 -7.93
N ALA A 154 4.91 -15.09 -7.91
CA ALA A 154 4.31 -14.32 -6.82
C ALA A 154 4.39 -15.06 -5.49
N HIS A 155 4.00 -16.33 -5.49
CA HIS A 155 4.04 -17.19 -4.31
C HIS A 155 5.47 -17.34 -3.77
N LEU A 156 6.43 -17.72 -4.63
CA LEU A 156 7.81 -17.93 -4.22
C LEU A 156 8.48 -16.64 -3.75
N PHE A 157 8.24 -15.53 -4.46
CA PHE A 157 8.77 -14.21 -4.11
C PHE A 157 8.34 -13.80 -2.70
N TRP A 158 7.03 -13.86 -2.43
CA TRP A 158 6.50 -13.43 -1.13
C TRP A 158 6.72 -14.43 -0.02
N ARG A 159 6.85 -15.74 -0.32
CA ARG A 159 7.34 -16.73 0.64
C ARG A 159 8.72 -16.35 1.17
N ASP A 160 9.62 -15.95 0.27
CA ASP A 160 10.99 -15.63 0.64
C ASP A 160 11.12 -14.24 1.27
N MET A 161 10.31 -13.26 0.84
CA MET A 161 10.16 -11.99 1.55
C MET A 161 9.61 -12.16 2.97
N CYS A 162 8.62 -13.05 3.17
CA CYS A 162 7.97 -13.27 4.47
C CYS A 162 8.99 -13.67 5.56
N LYS A 163 10.02 -14.44 5.19
CA LYS A 163 11.11 -14.87 6.08
C LYS A 163 11.97 -13.72 6.61
N LEU A 164 11.97 -12.56 5.96
CA LEU A 164 12.76 -11.39 6.35
C LEU A 164 12.08 -10.58 7.46
N PHE A 165 10.76 -10.70 7.61
CA PHE A 165 9.99 -9.98 8.62
C PHE A 165 10.03 -10.68 9.96
N ARG A 166 9.86 -9.89 11.02
CA ARG A 166 9.82 -10.39 12.40
C ARG A 166 8.66 -9.74 13.16
N ALA A 167 7.97 -10.56 13.93
CA ALA A 167 6.98 -10.11 14.90
C ALA A 167 7.67 -9.56 16.16
N GLU A 168 6.87 -8.98 17.04
CA GLU A 168 7.31 -8.47 18.33
C GLU A 168 8.16 -9.50 19.10
N ASN A 169 9.16 -9.02 19.85
CA ASN A 169 10.16 -9.86 20.52
C ASN A 169 10.98 -10.74 19.57
N ASP A 170 11.24 -10.24 18.36
CA ASP A 170 12.11 -10.86 17.36
C ASP A 170 11.64 -12.26 16.92
N GLN A 171 10.32 -12.51 17.01
CA GLN A 171 9.76 -13.81 16.66
C GLN A 171 9.72 -13.96 15.13
N PRO A 172 10.18 -15.10 14.58
CA PRO A 172 10.11 -15.35 13.14
C PRO A 172 8.66 -15.53 12.71
N ILE A 173 8.33 -15.02 11.52
CA ILE A 173 7.01 -15.26 10.91
C ILE A 173 6.97 -16.67 10.34
N THR A 174 5.87 -17.38 10.60
CA THR A 174 5.68 -18.79 10.21
C THR A 174 4.31 -19.01 9.57
N GLY A 175 4.12 -20.15 8.92
CA GLY A 175 2.82 -20.53 8.36
C GLY A 175 2.42 -19.82 7.06
N TYR A 176 3.39 -19.38 6.25
CA TYR A 176 3.09 -18.87 4.91
C TYR A 176 2.49 -20.00 4.04
N PRO A 177 1.33 -19.79 3.37
CA PRO A 177 0.66 -20.84 2.60
C PRO A 177 1.52 -21.48 1.49
N ASP A 178 1.28 -22.75 1.19
CA ASP A 178 2.16 -23.59 0.35
C ASP A 178 1.98 -23.41 -1.17
N SER A 179 0.94 -22.70 -1.61
CA SER A 179 0.67 -22.45 -3.03
C SER A 179 -0.05 -21.12 -3.24
N PHE A 180 -0.09 -20.63 -4.48
CA PHE A 180 -0.83 -19.41 -4.84
C PHE A 180 -2.32 -19.52 -4.48
N ASP A 181 -2.96 -20.66 -4.77
CA ASP A 181 -4.37 -20.87 -4.44
C ASP A 181 -4.59 -20.88 -2.92
N ALA A 182 -3.67 -21.49 -2.15
CA ALA A 182 -3.72 -21.44 -0.70
C ALA A 182 -3.53 -20.03 -0.12
N LEU A 183 -2.80 -19.13 -0.82
CA LEU A 183 -2.76 -17.70 -0.46
C LEU A 183 -4.12 -17.03 -0.67
N VAL A 184 -4.82 -17.36 -1.75
CA VAL A 184 -6.17 -16.84 -2.02
C VAL A 184 -7.12 -17.30 -0.91
N GLU A 185 -7.16 -18.60 -0.62
CA GLU A 185 -8.00 -19.17 0.44
C GLU A 185 -7.69 -18.56 1.82
N PHE A 186 -6.40 -18.44 2.17
CA PHE A 186 -5.98 -17.82 3.41
C PHE A 186 -6.47 -16.36 3.51
N CYS A 187 -6.25 -15.57 2.47
CA CYS A 187 -6.70 -14.17 2.45
C CYS A 187 -8.22 -14.06 2.55
N GLU A 188 -8.98 -14.89 1.84
CA GLU A 188 -10.45 -14.89 1.93
C GLU A 188 -10.93 -15.28 3.33
N ALA A 189 -10.32 -16.29 3.95
CA ALA A 189 -10.64 -16.69 5.32
C ALA A 189 -10.33 -15.56 6.31
N PHE A 190 -9.15 -14.96 6.21
CA PHE A 190 -8.74 -13.83 7.04
C PHE A 190 -9.70 -12.65 6.86
N GLU A 191 -10.04 -12.28 5.63
CA GLU A 191 -10.89 -11.13 5.29
C GLU A 191 -12.33 -11.29 5.79
N ASN A 192 -12.90 -12.50 5.65
CA ASN A 192 -14.27 -12.81 6.06
C ASN A 192 -14.41 -13.12 7.55
N ALA A 193 -13.30 -13.31 8.29
CA ALA A 193 -13.34 -13.47 9.73
C ALA A 193 -14.00 -12.25 10.40
N PRO A 194 -14.90 -12.44 11.38
CA PRO A 194 -15.53 -11.33 12.09
C PRO A 194 -14.51 -10.39 12.72
N LYS A 195 -14.67 -9.09 12.48
CA LYS A 195 -13.80 -8.04 13.03
C LYS A 195 -14.62 -6.99 13.77
N PRO A 196 -14.05 -6.37 14.81
CA PRO A 196 -14.67 -5.23 15.45
C PRO A 196 -14.82 -4.07 14.45
N LYS A 197 -15.89 -3.30 14.59
CA LYS A 197 -16.07 -2.05 13.85
C LYS A 197 -15.29 -0.95 14.57
N LEU A 198 -14.21 -0.50 13.97
CA LEU A 198 -13.24 0.38 14.62
C LEU A 198 -13.40 1.81 14.10
N GLU A 199 -13.67 2.75 14.99
CA GLU A 199 -13.75 4.18 14.65
C GLU A 199 -12.41 4.70 14.11
N ARG A 200 -11.30 4.32 14.76
CA ARG A 200 -9.94 4.61 14.25
C ARG A 200 -9.70 3.99 12.87
N GLY A 201 -10.25 2.81 12.64
CA GLY A 201 -10.20 2.14 11.34
C GLY A 201 -10.85 2.98 10.24
N ASN A 202 -12.03 3.55 10.53
CA ASN A 202 -12.72 4.49 9.64
C ASN A 202 -11.87 5.72 9.32
N LEU A 203 -11.29 6.35 10.34
CA LEU A 203 -10.45 7.52 10.17
C LEU A 203 -9.18 7.22 9.35
N ILE A 204 -8.57 6.04 9.52
CA ILE A 204 -7.41 5.64 8.71
C ILE A 204 -7.79 5.48 7.24
N ILE A 205 -8.82 4.69 6.91
CA ILE A 205 -9.19 4.45 5.51
C ILE A 205 -9.69 5.72 4.83
N THR A 206 -10.45 6.57 5.53
CA THR A 206 -10.91 7.85 4.97
C THR A 206 -9.76 8.81 4.77
N ALA A 207 -8.78 8.89 5.67
CA ALA A 207 -7.57 9.70 5.44
C ALA A 207 -6.78 9.24 4.21
N ILE A 208 -6.66 7.93 4.02
CA ILE A 208 -5.94 7.35 2.87
C ILE A 208 -6.71 7.61 1.56
N HIS A 209 -8.02 7.37 1.55
CA HIS A 209 -8.85 7.65 0.38
C HIS A 209 -8.88 9.15 0.06
N GLU A 210 -9.03 9.99 1.08
CA GLU A 210 -9.04 11.44 0.93
C GLU A 210 -7.70 11.94 0.40
N GLN A 211 -6.57 11.41 0.88
CA GLN A 211 -5.24 11.78 0.38
C GLN A 211 -5.10 11.51 -1.12
N PHE A 212 -5.58 10.35 -1.58
CA PHE A 212 -5.54 9.99 -3.00
C PHE A 212 -6.37 10.97 -3.85
N VAL A 213 -7.62 11.25 -3.45
CA VAL A 213 -8.49 12.15 -4.22
C VAL A 213 -8.00 13.60 -4.16
N PHE A 214 -7.51 14.05 -2.99
CA PHE A 214 -6.94 15.37 -2.80
C PHE A 214 -5.73 15.60 -3.71
N ARG A 215 -4.90 14.56 -3.91
CA ARG A 215 -3.69 14.66 -4.74
C ARG A 215 -3.99 14.61 -6.25
N PHE A 216 -4.90 13.75 -6.69
CA PHE A 216 -5.03 13.43 -8.11
C PHE A 216 -6.32 13.91 -8.78
N PHE A 217 -7.31 14.35 -8.01
CA PHE A 217 -8.58 14.81 -8.55
C PHE A 217 -8.78 16.30 -8.24
N PRO A 218 -9.29 17.09 -9.20
CA PRO A 218 -9.79 18.42 -8.87
C PRO A 218 -10.96 18.31 -7.87
N LYS A 219 -11.16 19.34 -7.06
CA LYS A 219 -12.12 19.34 -5.94
C LYS A 219 -13.53 18.91 -6.37
N GLU A 220 -13.95 19.31 -7.56
CA GLU A 220 -15.25 19.02 -8.14
C GLU A 220 -15.45 17.53 -8.49
N LEU A 221 -14.35 16.76 -8.61
CA LEU A 221 -14.35 15.33 -8.93
C LEU A 221 -13.94 14.44 -7.75
N HIS A 222 -13.79 15.00 -6.54
CA HIS A 222 -13.47 14.20 -5.35
C HIS A 222 -14.52 13.11 -5.09
N TRP A 223 -15.80 13.42 -5.29
CA TRP A 223 -16.87 12.42 -5.18
C TRP A 223 -16.65 11.22 -6.12
N PHE A 224 -16.17 11.46 -7.34
CA PHE A 224 -15.91 10.42 -8.32
C PHE A 224 -14.69 9.58 -7.92
N GLY A 225 -13.62 10.23 -7.47
CA GLY A 225 -12.44 9.54 -6.94
C GLY A 225 -12.78 8.63 -5.75
N HIS A 226 -13.65 9.10 -4.84
CA HIS A 226 -14.15 8.28 -3.73
C HIS A 226 -14.96 7.08 -4.20
N GLN A 227 -15.84 7.27 -5.19
CA GLN A 227 -16.59 6.16 -5.78
C GLN A 227 -15.67 5.12 -6.43
N LEU A 228 -14.62 5.57 -7.13
CA LEU A 228 -13.61 4.68 -7.72
C LEU A 228 -12.91 3.84 -6.66
N LEU A 229 -12.40 4.48 -5.60
CA LEU A 229 -11.71 3.77 -4.51
C LEU A 229 -12.63 2.76 -3.82
N ARG A 230 -13.87 3.15 -3.50
CA ARG A 230 -14.87 2.27 -2.87
C ARG A 230 -15.27 1.13 -3.79
N ALA A 231 -15.46 1.39 -5.08
CA ALA A 231 -15.75 0.35 -6.08
C ALA A 231 -14.62 -0.67 -6.19
N MET A 232 -13.37 -0.24 -6.04
CA MET A 232 -12.19 -1.08 -6.18
C MET A 232 -11.74 -1.75 -4.88
N SER A 233 -12.12 -1.22 -3.72
CA SER A 233 -11.83 -1.79 -2.39
C SER A 233 -12.55 -3.11 -2.11
N LEU A 234 -12.07 -3.88 -1.14
CA LEU A 234 -12.78 -5.05 -0.62
C LEU A 234 -14.02 -4.63 0.17
N THR A 235 -15.15 -5.29 -0.09
CA THR A 235 -16.41 -5.03 0.64
C THR A 235 -16.27 -5.33 2.13
N THR A 236 -15.57 -6.40 2.50
CA THR A 236 -15.28 -6.75 3.91
C THR A 236 -14.52 -5.66 4.64
N THR A 237 -13.55 -5.03 3.97
CA THR A 237 -12.78 -3.91 4.52
C THR A 237 -13.63 -2.65 4.66
N LEU A 238 -14.42 -2.28 3.64
CA LEU A 238 -15.34 -1.14 3.73
C LEU A 238 -16.34 -1.33 4.87
N ASP A 239 -16.92 -2.53 5.02
CA ASP A 239 -17.87 -2.84 6.07
C ASP A 239 -17.23 -2.80 7.47
N THR A 240 -16.01 -3.35 7.62
CA THR A 240 -15.26 -3.34 8.89
C THR A 240 -14.87 -1.92 9.30
N MET A 241 -14.42 -1.13 8.34
CA MET A 241 -14.01 0.27 8.55
C MET A 241 -15.18 1.25 8.47
N GLN A 242 -16.41 0.77 8.34
CA GLN A 242 -17.62 1.58 8.34
C GLN A 242 -17.60 2.67 7.25
N VAL A 243 -16.98 2.40 6.10
CA VAL A 243 -17.03 3.28 4.93
C VAL A 243 -18.24 2.91 4.10
N ASP A 244 -18.93 3.91 3.58
CA ASP A 244 -20.08 3.67 2.74
C ASP A 244 -19.67 2.91 1.48
N ARG A 245 -20.52 1.97 1.07
CA ARG A 245 -20.33 1.22 -0.16
C ARG A 245 -20.40 2.19 -1.36
N PRO A 246 -19.75 1.85 -2.49
CA PRO A 246 -19.94 2.61 -3.71
C PRO A 246 -21.42 2.59 -4.13
N ASP A 247 -21.83 3.60 -4.89
CA ASP A 247 -23.15 3.59 -5.53
C ASP A 247 -23.29 2.32 -6.39
N PRO A 248 -24.46 1.68 -6.48
CA PRO A 248 -24.61 0.42 -7.22
C PRO A 248 -24.13 0.51 -8.68
N ALA A 249 -24.38 1.64 -9.35
CA ALA A 249 -23.89 1.89 -10.69
C ALA A 249 -22.36 2.04 -10.73
N ALA A 250 -21.77 2.75 -9.76
CA ALA A 250 -20.32 2.90 -9.65
C ALA A 250 -19.62 1.56 -9.37
N ALA A 251 -20.20 0.73 -8.49
CA ALA A 251 -19.71 -0.60 -8.15
C ALA A 251 -19.58 -1.51 -9.38
N GLN A 252 -20.49 -1.37 -10.35
CA GLN A 252 -20.49 -2.14 -11.58
C GLN A 252 -19.62 -1.52 -12.67
N LEU A 253 -19.73 -0.21 -12.89
CA LEU A 253 -19.16 0.46 -14.06
C LEU A 253 -17.69 0.85 -13.87
N LEU A 254 -17.28 1.29 -12.68
CA LEU A 254 -15.92 1.81 -12.47
C LEU A 254 -14.84 0.73 -12.60
N PRO A 255 -15.01 -0.51 -12.09
CA PRO A 255 -14.04 -1.56 -12.35
C PRO A 255 -13.91 -1.91 -13.83
N GLN A 256 -15.03 -1.94 -14.56
CA GLN A 256 -15.03 -2.21 -16.01
C GLN A 256 -14.37 -1.09 -16.79
N LEU A 257 -14.62 0.17 -16.43
CA LEU A 257 -13.98 1.33 -17.03
C LEU A 257 -12.47 1.32 -16.77
N ALA A 258 -12.05 1.02 -15.54
CA ALA A 258 -10.64 0.87 -15.20
C ALA A 258 -9.99 -0.25 -16.03
N GLY A 259 -10.63 -1.41 -16.14
CA GLY A 259 -10.16 -2.52 -16.97
C GLY A 259 -10.06 -2.16 -18.45
N TYR A 260 -11.05 -1.44 -18.98
CA TYR A 260 -11.02 -0.96 -20.36
C TYR A 260 -9.87 0.02 -20.59
N MET A 261 -9.67 1.00 -19.71
CA MET A 261 -8.58 1.97 -19.83
C MET A 261 -7.21 1.30 -19.72
N MET A 262 -7.01 0.41 -18.75
CA MET A 262 -5.76 -0.34 -18.60
C MET A 262 -5.52 -1.24 -19.80
N GLY A 263 -6.53 -1.98 -20.27
CA GLY A 263 -6.41 -2.81 -21.48
C GLY A 263 -6.11 -1.99 -22.73
N MET A 264 -6.67 -0.79 -22.88
CA MET A 264 -6.31 0.11 -23.97
C MET A 264 -4.85 0.57 -23.89
N MET A 265 -4.36 0.92 -22.69
CA MET A 265 -2.97 1.29 -22.49
C MET A 265 -2.04 0.10 -22.79
N GLU A 266 -2.36 -1.08 -22.26
CA GLU A 266 -1.63 -2.32 -22.50
C GLU A 266 -1.62 -2.72 -23.97
N MET A 267 -2.70 -2.52 -24.73
CA MET A 267 -2.72 -2.88 -26.15
C MET A 267 -2.02 -1.89 -27.07
N ASN A 268 -2.00 -0.59 -26.71
CA ASN A 268 -1.58 0.47 -27.64
C ASN A 268 -0.22 1.09 -27.33
N ALA A 269 0.28 0.99 -26.09
CA ALA A 269 1.60 1.51 -25.72
C ALA A 269 2.70 0.47 -25.95
N ASP A 270 3.93 0.91 -26.19
CA ASP A 270 5.09 0.03 -26.06
C ASP A 270 5.26 -0.38 -24.59
N ASP A 271 5.76 -1.59 -24.35
CA ASP A 271 6.18 -1.95 -23.00
C ASP A 271 7.36 -1.05 -22.59
N PRO A 272 7.38 -0.51 -21.36
CA PRO A 272 8.44 0.36 -20.89
C PRO A 272 9.79 -0.38 -20.89
N THR A 273 10.87 0.37 -21.10
CA THR A 273 12.24 -0.17 -21.14
C THR A 273 12.98 -0.04 -19.81
N GLU A 274 12.44 0.74 -18.88
CA GLU A 274 13.03 1.04 -17.58
C GLU A 274 11.99 0.79 -16.49
N ALA A 275 12.41 0.24 -15.35
CA ALA A 275 11.55 0.04 -14.20
C ALA A 275 11.36 1.35 -13.42
N TYR A 276 10.23 1.49 -12.72
CA TYR A 276 9.91 2.71 -11.96
C TYR A 276 11.01 3.10 -10.97
N ILE A 277 11.61 2.14 -10.26
CA ILE A 277 12.67 2.49 -9.30
C ILE A 277 13.95 2.96 -9.99
N GLU A 278 14.27 2.42 -11.16
CA GLU A 278 15.44 2.86 -11.93
C GLU A 278 15.23 4.29 -12.40
N GLU A 279 14.05 4.61 -12.94
CA GLU A 279 13.66 5.97 -13.33
C GLU A 279 13.86 6.94 -12.14
N ARG A 280 13.34 6.58 -10.96
CA ARG A 280 13.49 7.40 -9.74
C ARG A 280 14.94 7.54 -9.26
N MET A 281 15.75 6.49 -9.40
CA MET A 281 17.17 6.53 -9.05
C MET A 281 17.96 7.43 -10.02
N ASN A 282 17.61 7.40 -11.29
CA ASN A 282 18.24 8.14 -12.38
C ASN A 282 17.82 9.61 -12.45
N MET A 283 16.77 10.02 -11.72
CA MET A 283 16.38 11.44 -11.59
C MET A 283 17.55 12.32 -11.14
N SER A 284 17.61 13.53 -11.70
CA SER A 284 18.59 14.53 -11.30
C SER A 284 18.36 14.97 -9.84
N SER A 285 19.37 15.60 -9.23
CA SER A 285 19.22 16.14 -7.87
C SER A 285 18.15 17.25 -7.81
N GLU A 286 17.98 18.01 -8.90
CA GLU A 286 16.97 19.06 -9.01
C GLU A 286 15.56 18.45 -9.06
N ASP A 287 15.35 17.43 -9.89
CA ASP A 287 14.03 16.77 -9.99
C ASP A 287 13.66 16.07 -8.67
N LYS A 288 14.62 15.42 -8.01
CA LYS A 288 14.42 14.82 -6.67
C LYS A 288 14.01 15.88 -5.64
N ALA A 289 14.61 17.07 -5.69
CA ALA A 289 14.26 18.17 -4.80
C ALA A 289 12.86 18.74 -5.11
N GLU A 290 12.48 18.83 -6.39
CA GLU A 290 11.13 19.26 -6.79
C GLU A 290 10.05 18.28 -6.31
N VAL A 291 10.25 16.98 -6.53
CA VAL A 291 9.35 15.92 -6.01
C VAL A 291 9.20 16.05 -4.49
N ARG A 292 10.31 16.18 -3.77
CA ARG A 292 10.31 16.34 -2.30
C ARG A 292 9.52 17.57 -1.87
N LYS A 293 9.70 18.70 -2.55
CA LYS A 293 8.96 19.94 -2.27
C LYS A 293 7.46 19.78 -2.53
N GLY A 294 7.08 19.10 -3.61
CA GLY A 294 5.69 18.78 -3.92
C GLY A 294 5.02 17.94 -2.83
N ILE A 295 5.71 16.88 -2.38
CA ILE A 295 5.25 16.03 -1.28
C ILE A 295 5.06 16.83 0.01
N GLN A 296 6.04 17.66 0.38
CA GLN A 296 5.97 18.51 1.58
C GLN A 296 4.83 19.54 1.49
N ALA A 297 4.58 20.09 0.31
CA ALA A 297 3.47 21.03 0.09
C ALA A 297 2.11 20.35 0.28
N LEU A 298 1.95 19.10 -0.20
CA LEU A 298 0.74 18.31 0.01
C LEU A 298 0.55 17.95 1.49
N ASP A 299 1.61 17.48 2.16
CA ASP A 299 1.56 17.13 3.59
C ASP A 299 1.25 18.33 4.49
N LYS A 300 1.61 19.55 4.07
CA LYS A 300 1.26 20.77 4.79
C LYS A 300 -0.23 21.13 4.66
N GLN A 301 -0.82 20.90 3.49
CA GLN A 301 -2.21 21.31 3.18
C GLN A 301 -3.24 20.26 3.60
N PHE A 302 -2.88 18.98 3.47
CA PHE A 302 -3.80 17.88 3.67
C PHE A 302 -4.45 17.79 5.07
N PRO A 303 -3.73 18.02 6.19
CA PRO A 303 -4.33 17.90 7.53
C PRO A 303 -5.53 18.84 7.73
N GLU A 304 -5.43 20.09 7.30
CA GLU A 304 -6.50 21.07 7.43
C GLU A 304 -7.72 20.66 6.60
N HIS A 305 -7.50 20.27 5.34
CA HIS A 305 -8.54 19.75 4.45
C HIS A 305 -9.25 18.52 5.03
N TYR A 306 -8.49 17.57 5.58
CA TYR A 306 -9.03 16.36 6.17
C TYR A 306 -9.88 16.65 7.41
N VAL A 307 -9.41 17.54 8.30
CA VAL A 307 -10.16 17.96 9.50
C VAL A 307 -11.46 18.66 9.12
N GLU A 308 -11.43 19.58 8.16
CA GLU A 308 -12.64 20.28 7.66
C GLU A 308 -13.69 19.29 7.16
N THR A 309 -13.24 18.22 6.48
CA THR A 309 -14.12 17.23 5.85
C THR A 309 -14.70 16.22 6.85
N TYR A 310 -13.91 15.74 7.81
CA TYR A 310 -14.25 14.55 8.60
C TYR A 310 -14.47 14.78 10.11
N LYS A 311 -14.12 15.95 10.67
CA LYS A 311 -14.30 16.24 12.11
C LYS A 311 -15.77 16.13 12.56
N ASN A 312 -16.68 16.61 11.72
CA ASN A 312 -18.10 16.72 12.05
C ASN A 312 -18.97 15.70 11.28
N ASP A 313 -18.42 14.54 10.95
CA ASP A 313 -19.18 13.48 10.26
C ASP A 313 -20.41 13.07 11.10
N PRO A 314 -21.64 13.25 10.60
CA PRO A 314 -22.87 12.91 11.33
C PRO A 314 -22.95 11.43 11.74
N LYS A 315 -22.26 10.53 11.03
CA LYS A 315 -22.21 9.10 11.33
C LYS A 315 -21.48 8.78 12.63
N PHE A 316 -20.59 9.69 13.07
CA PHE A 316 -19.70 9.50 14.21
C PHE A 316 -19.93 10.56 15.30
N VAL A 317 -21.14 11.10 15.42
CA VAL A 317 -21.52 11.99 16.52
C VAL A 317 -21.27 11.27 17.86
N GLY A 318 -20.45 11.89 18.72
CA GLY A 318 -20.07 11.33 20.03
C GLY A 318 -18.82 10.45 20.01
N CYS A 319 -18.23 10.17 18.84
CA CYS A 319 -16.94 9.49 18.75
C CYS A 319 -15.81 10.41 19.26
N PRO A 320 -15.00 9.96 20.25
CA PRO A 320 -13.91 10.77 20.79
C PRO A 320 -12.81 11.04 19.77
N PHE A 321 -12.57 10.12 18.83
CA PHE A 321 -11.50 10.26 17.83
C PHE A 321 -11.85 11.27 16.74
N HIS A 322 -13.11 11.28 16.26
CA HIS A 322 -13.57 12.30 15.31
C HIS A 322 -13.58 13.70 15.97
N ALA A 323 -14.06 13.79 17.23
CA ALA A 323 -14.08 15.05 17.97
C ALA A 323 -12.68 15.64 18.16
N ALA A 324 -11.67 14.79 18.39
CA ALA A 324 -10.27 15.18 18.58
C ALA A 324 -9.53 15.58 17.28
N LEU A 325 -10.14 15.44 16.10
CA LEU A 325 -9.50 15.84 14.85
C LEU A 325 -9.16 17.34 14.86
N GLY A 326 -7.89 17.66 14.58
CA GLY A 326 -7.39 19.04 14.56
C GLY A 326 -7.04 19.61 15.94
N ASP A 327 -7.23 18.86 17.03
CA ASP A 327 -6.90 19.34 18.38
C ASP A 327 -5.39 19.28 18.68
N GLY A 328 -4.58 18.81 17.72
CA GLY A 328 -3.11 18.78 17.79
C GLY A 328 -2.60 17.88 18.92
N VAL A 329 -2.21 16.64 18.63
CA VAL A 329 -1.83 15.71 19.69
C VAL A 329 -0.44 15.97 20.24
N THR A 330 -0.35 15.69 21.54
CA THR A 330 0.77 15.66 22.46
C THR A 330 2.14 15.59 21.77
N PRO A 331 3.04 16.55 22.04
CA PRO A 331 4.37 16.51 21.46
C PRO A 331 5.10 15.23 21.87
N GLN A 332 5.38 14.36 20.90
CA GLN A 332 6.43 13.34 21.05
C GLN A 332 7.70 14.06 21.51
N ASN A 333 8.38 13.52 22.53
CA ASN A 333 9.60 14.13 23.03
C ASN A 333 10.66 14.19 21.90
N ALA A 334 11.57 15.17 21.96
CA ALA A 334 12.51 15.43 20.87
C ALA A 334 13.45 14.25 20.58
N ALA A 335 13.77 13.44 21.60
CA ALA A 335 14.63 12.25 21.47
C ALA A 335 13.93 11.13 20.69
N ASP A 336 12.65 10.88 20.97
CA ASP A 336 11.81 9.93 20.25
C ASP A 336 11.62 10.39 18.80
N LYS A 337 11.42 11.69 18.57
CA LYS A 337 11.35 12.26 17.22
C LYS A 337 12.64 12.02 16.42
N GLN A 338 13.80 12.22 17.04
CA GLN A 338 15.09 12.02 16.36
C GLN A 338 15.37 10.53 16.11
N SER A 339 15.08 9.67 17.08
CA SER A 339 15.21 8.21 16.94
C SER A 339 14.28 7.65 15.86
N ILE A 340 13.05 8.14 15.78
CA ILE A 340 12.10 7.71 14.74
C ILE A 340 12.57 8.20 13.37
N LYS A 341 13.05 9.44 13.24
CA LYS A 341 13.57 9.96 11.97
C LYS A 341 14.73 9.13 11.43
N SER A 342 15.69 8.73 12.27
CA SER A 342 16.81 7.91 11.83
C SER A 342 16.38 6.50 11.37
N ILE A 343 15.43 5.88 12.07
CA ILE A 343 14.85 4.59 11.65
C ILE A 343 14.07 4.77 10.33
N GLU A 344 13.29 5.84 10.20
CA GLU A 344 12.51 6.13 8.99
C GLU A 344 13.40 6.37 7.77
N ALA A 345 14.58 6.97 7.95
CA ALA A 345 15.57 7.16 6.89
C ALA A 345 16.14 5.83 6.37
N GLN A 346 16.29 4.82 7.23
CA GLN A 346 16.73 3.48 6.82
C GLN A 346 15.69 2.73 5.98
N VAL A 347 14.41 3.04 6.18
CA VAL A 347 13.29 2.47 5.41
C VAL A 347 13.20 3.09 4.01
N ALA A 348 13.59 4.36 3.86
CA ALA A 348 13.47 5.08 2.60
C ALA A 348 14.48 4.58 1.55
N ALA A 349 13.97 3.91 0.52
CA ALA A 349 14.76 3.36 -0.59
C ALA A 349 15.46 4.42 -1.47
N LEU A 350 14.93 5.64 -1.55
CA LEU A 350 15.35 6.67 -2.51
C LEU A 350 16.08 7.88 -1.88
N GLY A 351 16.83 7.65 -0.81
CA GLY A 351 17.71 8.66 -0.22
C GLY A 351 16.99 9.56 0.79
N GLY A 352 16.95 9.09 2.03
CA GLY A 352 16.86 9.96 3.19
C GLY A 352 18.25 10.41 3.62
N ASP A 353 18.95 11.16 2.76
CA ASP A 353 20.13 11.91 3.19
C ASP A 353 19.68 13.36 3.45
N GLU A 354 19.66 13.66 4.76
CA GLU A 354 19.49 14.94 5.48
C GLU A 354 18.27 15.84 5.18
#